data_AF-A0A7S4KWH5-F1
#
_entry.id   AF-A0A7S4KWH5-F1
#
_cell.length_a   1.000
_cell.length_b   1.000
_cell.length_c   1.000
_cell.angle_alpha   90.00
_cell.angle_beta   90.00
_cell.angle_gamma   90.00
#
_symmetry.space_group_name_H-M   'P 1'
#
loop_
_entity.id
_entity.type
_entity.pdbx_description
1 polymer ?
#
loop_
_entity_poly.entity_id
_entity_poly.type
_entity_poly.pdbx_seq_one_letter_code
_entity_poly.pdbx_strand_id
1 'polypeptide(L)'
;GPLADLGGGAGGISNERAIILIAHVHVLLVSIAAAIAPFSFQDKLLLDEGETDLEPLGLIPDMKPGLTREAETWNGRLAMLGVMVLAGGAFGTGTSVLDLTNKMFGGVFF
;
A
#
# COMPACT_ATOMS: atom_id res chain seq x y z
N GLY A 1 3.31 4.65 -28.80
CA GLY A 1 4.54 5.44 -28.64
C GLY A 1 5.60 4.60 -27.97
N PRO A 2 6.90 4.94 -28.08
CA PRO A 2 8.00 4.10 -27.61
C PRO A 2 7.96 3.82 -26.09
N LEU A 3 7.32 4.68 -25.29
CA LEU A 3 7.22 4.54 -23.83
C LEU A 3 6.24 3.46 -23.35
N ALA A 4 5.31 3.04 -24.20
CA ALA A 4 4.32 2.02 -23.86
C ALA A 4 4.68 0.64 -24.45
N ASP A 5 5.79 0.53 -25.18
CA ASP A 5 6.22 -0.70 -25.83
C ASP A 5 6.89 -1.63 -24.80
N LEU A 6 6.48 -2.89 -24.80
CA LEU A 6 7.06 -3.93 -23.95
C LEU A 6 8.33 -4.53 -24.55
N GLY A 7 8.67 -4.16 -25.79
CA GLY A 7 9.83 -4.66 -26.52
C GLY A 7 9.63 -6.09 -27.04
N GLY A 8 10.54 -6.54 -27.90
CA GLY A 8 10.54 -7.92 -28.42
C GLY A 8 9.37 -8.29 -29.34
N GLY A 9 8.67 -7.30 -29.92
CA GLY A 9 7.51 -7.53 -30.79
C GLY A 9 6.18 -7.80 -30.05
N ALA A 10 6.17 -7.68 -28.71
CA ALA A 10 5.00 -7.92 -27.87
C ALA A 10 3.92 -6.82 -27.94
N GLY A 11 4.17 -5.73 -28.67
CA GLY A 11 3.26 -4.59 -28.77
C GLY A 11 3.23 -3.73 -27.50
N GLY A 12 2.27 -2.80 -27.45
CA GLY A 12 2.11 -1.89 -26.31
C GLY A 12 1.43 -2.54 -25.10
N ILE A 13 1.53 -1.91 -23.93
CA ILE A 13 0.80 -2.33 -22.72
C ILE A 13 -0.71 -2.42 -22.99
N SER A 14 -1.41 -3.35 -22.32
CA SER A 14 -2.87 -3.44 -22.42
C SER A 14 -3.55 -2.26 -21.74
N ASN A 15 -4.77 -1.92 -22.20
CA ASN A 15 -5.57 -0.82 -21.63
C ASN A 15 -5.83 -1.01 -20.13
N GLU A 16 -6.09 -2.23 -19.67
CA GLU A 16 -6.30 -2.54 -18.25
C GLU A 16 -5.07 -2.24 -17.40
N ARG A 17 -3.87 -2.63 -17.88
CA ARG A 17 -2.61 -2.32 -17.21
C ARG A 17 -2.34 -0.82 -17.19
N ALA A 18 -2.69 -0.11 -18.27
CA ALA A 18 -2.57 1.33 -18.34
C ALA A 18 -3.47 2.04 -17.33
N ILE A 19 -4.74 1.61 -17.20
CA ILE A 19 -5.70 2.18 -16.27
C ILE A 19 -5.22 1.99 -14.82
N ILE A 20 -4.79 0.78 -14.46
CA ILE A 20 -4.27 0.49 -13.11
C ILE A 20 -3.04 1.33 -12.82
N LEU A 21 -2.10 1.44 -13.77
CA LEU A 21 -0.88 2.25 -13.60
C LEU A 21 -1.22 3.72 -13.37
N ILE A 22 -2.07 4.30 -14.21
CA ILE A 22 -2.46 5.70 -14.12
C ILE A 22 -3.21 5.96 -12.80
N ALA A 23 -4.07 5.06 -12.34
CA ALA A 23 -4.73 5.18 -11.04
C ALA A 23 -3.72 5.29 -9.88
N HIS A 24 -2.66 4.48 -9.87
CA HIS A 24 -1.59 4.58 -8.87
C HIS A 24 -0.81 5.89 -8.97
N VAL A 25 -0.55 6.39 -10.19
CA VAL A 25 0.13 7.69 -10.40
C VAL A 25 -0.68 8.84 -9.81
N HIS A 26 -2.02 8.82 -9.91
CA HIS A 26 -2.85 9.85 -9.28
C HIS A 26 -2.69 9.86 -7.76
N VAL A 27 -2.76 8.70 -7.12
CA VAL A 27 -2.61 8.58 -5.66
C VAL A 27 -1.19 8.97 -5.23
N LEU A 28 -0.17 8.59 -6.02
CA LEU A 28 1.21 8.97 -5.77
C LEU A 28 1.41 10.49 -5.84
N LEU A 29 0.84 11.15 -6.84
CA LEU A 29 0.96 12.61 -7.01
C LEU A 29 0.39 13.35 -5.81
N VAL A 30 -0.79 12.93 -5.34
CA VAL A 30 -1.42 13.51 -4.13
C VAL A 30 -0.54 13.28 -2.90
N SER A 31 0.05 12.10 -2.75
CA SER A 31 0.97 11.80 -1.63
C SER A 31 2.24 12.65 -1.66
N ILE A 32 2.84 12.86 -2.84
CA ILE A 32 4.02 13.73 -3.00
C ILE A 32 3.67 15.18 -2.66
N ALA A 33 2.51 15.68 -3.11
CA ALA A 33 2.05 17.02 -2.78
C ALA A 33 1.87 17.19 -1.26
N ALA A 34 1.27 16.20 -0.58
CA ALA A 34 1.09 16.20 0.87
C ALA A 34 2.43 16.13 1.62
N ALA A 35 3.44 15.43 1.09
CA ALA A 35 4.76 15.33 1.70
C ALA A 35 5.59 16.62 1.58
N ILE A 36 5.48 17.36 0.46
CA ILE A 36 6.26 18.59 0.20
C ILE A 36 5.62 19.81 0.88
N ALA A 37 4.29 19.91 0.86
CA ALA A 37 3.56 21.04 1.40
C ALA A 37 2.39 20.58 2.28
N PRO A 38 2.68 20.03 3.48
CA PRO A 38 1.63 19.59 4.40
C PRO A 38 0.84 20.79 4.93
N PHE A 39 -0.48 20.64 5.05
CA PHE A 39 -1.30 21.63 5.74
C PHE A 39 -1.06 21.57 7.26
N SER A 40 -1.32 22.67 7.96
CA SER A 40 -1.07 22.80 9.42
C SER A 40 -1.88 21.85 10.31
N PHE A 41 -2.90 21.18 9.76
CA PHE A 41 -3.75 20.22 10.48
C PHE A 41 -3.48 18.76 10.07
N GLN A 42 -2.59 18.54 9.10
CA GLN A 42 -2.27 17.21 8.59
C GLN A 42 -1.06 16.63 9.32
N ASP A 43 -0.99 15.31 9.32
CA ASP A 43 0.20 14.61 9.78
C ASP A 43 1.37 14.89 8.83
N LYS A 44 2.54 15.16 9.39
CA LYS A 44 3.74 15.50 8.62
C LYS A 44 4.59 14.25 8.44
N LEU A 45 5.14 14.08 7.25
CA LEU A 45 6.04 12.95 7.00
C LEU A 45 7.32 13.06 7.83
N LEU A 46 7.81 14.28 8.02
CA LEU A 46 8.97 14.60 8.83
C LEU A 46 8.56 15.54 9.96
N LEU A 47 9.14 15.34 11.13
CA LEU A 47 9.01 16.25 12.25
C LEU A 47 9.67 17.59 11.90
N ASP A 48 9.09 18.70 12.35
CA ASP A 48 9.77 19.99 12.26
C ASP A 48 10.99 20.00 13.20
N GLU A 49 11.99 20.84 12.91
CA GLU A 49 13.16 21.00 13.77
C GLU A 49 12.74 21.42 15.20
N GLY A 50 12.84 20.49 16.16
CA GLY A 50 12.52 20.71 17.57
C GLY A 50 11.25 20.01 18.08
N GLU A 51 10.51 19.32 17.23
CA GLU A 51 9.41 18.45 17.67
C GLU A 51 9.97 17.12 18.24
N THR A 52 9.46 16.70 19.40
CA THR A 52 9.91 15.46 20.04
C THR A 52 9.31 14.26 19.36
N ASP A 53 10.12 13.22 19.13
CA ASP A 53 9.61 11.92 18.68
C ASP A 53 8.47 11.45 19.58
N LEU A 54 7.40 10.97 18.94
CA LEU A 54 6.29 10.35 19.65
C LEU A 54 6.77 9.09 20.36
N GLU A 55 6.20 8.80 21.55
CA GLU A 55 6.63 7.65 22.36
C GLU A 55 6.64 6.35 21.54
N PRO A 56 7.69 5.52 21.71
CA PRO A 56 7.79 4.26 20.99
C PRO A 56 6.67 3.34 21.45
N LEU A 57 5.69 3.11 20.58
CA LEU A 57 4.72 2.04 20.76
C LEU A 57 5.50 0.72 20.69
N GLY A 58 5.62 0.03 21.83
CA GLY A 58 6.36 -1.22 21.96
C GLY A 58 5.94 -2.33 21.00
N LEU A 59 6.46 -3.54 21.23
CA LEU A 59 6.21 -4.70 20.37
C LEU A 59 4.71 -5.05 20.29
N ILE A 60 3.96 -4.79 21.35
CA ILE A 60 2.50 -4.97 21.42
C ILE A 60 1.93 -3.68 22.04
N PRO A 61 1.17 -2.86 21.28
CA PRO A 61 0.45 -1.72 21.82
C PRO A 61 -0.67 -2.17 22.75
N ASP A 62 -1.02 -1.37 23.75
CA ASP A 62 -2.27 -1.57 24.49
C ASP A 62 -3.45 -1.40 23.52
N MET A 63 -4.30 -2.42 23.42
CA MET A 63 -5.45 -2.43 22.50
C MET A 63 -6.57 -1.55 23.07
N LYS A 64 -6.47 -0.23 22.88
CA LYS A 64 -7.56 0.71 23.19
C LYS A 64 -8.51 0.79 21.99
N PRO A 65 -9.78 0.35 22.10
CA PRO A 65 -10.75 0.48 21.01
C PRO A 65 -11.09 1.95 20.78
N GLY A 66 -10.77 2.47 19.59
CA GLY A 66 -11.04 3.84 19.16
C GLY A 66 -10.22 4.21 17.91
N LEU A 67 -10.42 5.42 17.38
CA LEU A 67 -9.52 6.06 16.40
C LEU A 67 -8.24 6.54 17.11
N THR A 68 -7.53 5.60 17.76
CA THR A 68 -6.31 5.88 18.50
C THR A 68 -5.10 5.37 17.70
N ARG A 69 -3.95 6.01 17.91
CA ARG A 69 -2.68 5.64 17.25
C ARG A 69 -2.24 4.19 17.50
N GLU A 70 -2.64 3.63 18.65
CA GLU A 70 -2.41 2.22 19.01
C GLU A 70 -3.19 1.26 18.11
N ALA A 71 -4.47 1.54 17.85
CA ALA A 71 -5.30 0.75 16.94
C ALA A 71 -4.84 0.89 15.48
N GLU A 72 -4.42 2.09 15.06
CA GLU A 72 -3.83 2.32 13.74
C GLU A 72 -2.56 1.47 13.54
N THR A 73 -1.66 1.47 14.51
CA THR A 73 -0.41 0.70 14.45
C THR A 73 -0.67 -0.81 14.43
N TRP A 74 -1.63 -1.29 15.22
CA TRP A 74 -2.01 -2.71 15.24
C TRP A 74 -2.57 -3.17 13.89
N ASN A 75 -3.52 -2.42 13.33
CA ASN A 75 -4.10 -2.72 12.02
C ASN A 75 -3.07 -2.58 10.90
N GLY A 76 -2.18 -1.58 10.97
CA GLY A 76 -1.08 -1.40 10.02
C GLY A 76 -0.10 -2.57 10.02
N ARG A 77 0.28 -3.08 11.20
CA ARG A 77 1.14 -4.28 11.33
C ARG A 77 0.46 -5.52 10.76
N LEU A 78 -0.82 -5.73 11.06
CA LEU A 78 -1.61 -6.84 10.49
C LEU A 78 -1.75 -6.73 8.96
N ALA A 79 -1.96 -5.52 8.44
CA ALA A 79 -2.04 -5.27 6.99
C ALA A 79 -0.72 -5.58 6.28
N MET A 80 0.40 -5.11 6.82
CA MET A 80 1.73 -5.40 6.26
C MET A 80 2.07 -6.89 6.32
N LEU A 81 1.69 -7.60 7.39
CA LEU A 81 1.80 -9.05 7.47
C LEU A 81 0.96 -9.72 6.38
N GLY A 82 -0.28 -9.27 6.18
CA GLY A 82 -1.17 -9.79 5.12
C GLY A 82 -0.56 -9.67 3.72
N VAL A 83 0.04 -8.53 3.39
CA VAL A 83 0.72 -8.33 2.10
C VAL A 83 1.92 -9.28 1.95
N MET A 84 2.72 -9.49 3.00
CA MET A 84 3.85 -10.44 2.97
C MET A 84 3.37 -11.89 2.73
N VAL A 85 2.28 -12.30 3.39
CA VAL A 85 1.71 -13.64 3.20
C VAL A 85 1.14 -13.81 1.79
N LEU A 86 0.48 -12.79 1.24
CA LEU A 86 -0.04 -12.84 -0.13
C LEU A 86 1.10 -12.90 -1.16
N ALA A 87 2.14 -12.10 -0.99
CA ALA A 87 3.30 -12.13 -1.88
C ALA A 87 4.03 -13.49 -1.78
N GLY A 88 4.35 -13.94 -0.57
CA GLY A 88 5.01 -15.23 -0.34
C GLY A 88 4.19 -16.42 -0.82
N GLY A 89 2.88 -16.39 -0.60
CA GLY A 89 1.94 -17.38 -1.11
C GLY A 89 1.91 -17.42 -2.62
N ALA A 90 1.86 -16.26 -3.30
CA ALA A 90 1.84 -16.19 -4.76
C ALA A 90 3.16 -16.71 -5.36
N PHE A 91 4.30 -16.41 -4.73
CA PHE A 91 5.59 -16.98 -5.12
C PHE A 91 5.65 -18.50 -4.94
N GLY A 92 5.08 -19.02 -3.85
CA GLY A 92 5.07 -20.45 -3.56
C GLY A 92 4.14 -21.27 -4.46
N THR A 93 2.95 -20.74 -4.79
CA THR A 93 1.95 -21.44 -5.60
C THR A 93 2.07 -21.17 -7.10
N GLY A 94 2.85 -20.17 -7.51
CA GLY A 94 2.99 -19.74 -8.91
C GLY A 94 1.69 -19.17 -9.50
N THR A 95 0.70 -18.84 -8.67
CA THR A 95 -0.58 -18.26 -9.08
C THR A 95 -0.54 -16.74 -8.97
N SER A 96 -1.43 -16.05 -9.69
CA SER A 96 -1.53 -14.60 -9.54
C SER A 96 -2.00 -14.22 -8.12
N VAL A 97 -1.64 -13.02 -7.67
CA VAL A 97 -2.02 -12.52 -6.34
C VAL A 97 -3.55 -12.44 -6.21
N LEU A 98 -4.25 -12.15 -7.31
CA LEU A 98 -5.71 -12.06 -7.34
C LEU A 98 -6.37 -13.43 -7.23
N ASP A 99 -5.84 -14.45 -7.90
CA ASP A 99 -6.37 -15.83 -7.80
C ASP A 99 -6.13 -16.41 -6.41
N LEU A 100 -4.94 -16.14 -5.84
CA LEU A 100 -4.64 -16.54 -4.47
C LEU A 100 -5.59 -15.86 -3.49
N THR A 101 -5.84 -14.56 -3.68
CA THR A 101 -6.80 -13.82 -2.86
C THR A 101 -8.20 -14.41 -2.98
N ASN A 102 -8.68 -14.69 -4.20
CA ASN A 102 -10.01 -15.32 -4.39
C ASN A 102 -10.09 -16.68 -3.69
N LYS A 103 -9.03 -17.50 -3.80
CA LYS A 103 -8.93 -18.79 -3.11
C LYS A 103 -8.96 -18.64 -1.59
N MET A 104 -8.30 -17.62 -1.04
CA MET A 104 -8.29 -17.32 0.39
C MET A 104 -9.67 -16.87 0.90
N PHE A 105 -10.45 -16.18 0.07
CA PHE A 105 -11.83 -15.78 0.37
C PHE A 105 -12.89 -16.82 -0.02
N GLY A 106 -12.49 -18.01 -0.46
CA GLY A 106 -13.41 -19.10 -0.79
C GLY A 106 -14.20 -18.91 -2.10
N GLY A 107 -13.71 -18.09 -3.04
CA GLY A 107 -14.33 -17.91 -4.36
C GLY A 107 -15.42 -16.83 -4.42
N VAL A 108 -15.43 -15.88 -3.50
CA VAL A 108 -16.49 -14.84 -3.41
C VAL A 108 -16.28 -13.70 -4.41
N PHE A 109 -15.05 -13.45 -4.85
CA PHE A 109 -14.72 -12.26 -5.65
C PHE A 109 -14.79 -12.50 -7.15
N PHE A 110 -14.76 -13.76 -7.61
CA PHE A 110 -14.93 -14.19 -9.02
C PHE A 110 -15.40 -15.64 -9.08
#